data_AF-A0A8E0ND45-F1
#
_entry.id   AF-A0A8E0ND45-F1
#
_cell.length_a   1.000
_cell.length_b   1.000
_cell.length_c   1.000
_cell.angle_alpha   90.00
_cell.angle_beta   90.00
_cell.angle_gamma   90.00
#
_symmetry.space_group_name_H-M   'P 1'
#
loop_
_entity.id
_entity.type
_entity.pdbx_description
1 polymer ?
#
loop_
_entity_poly.entity_id
_entity_poly.type
_entity_poly.pdbx_seq_one_letter_code
_entity_poly.pdbx_strand_id
1 'polypeptide(L)'
;MRLLDPLPETDEPDGAIPGDTPLAEVEAAAVGANRLTIRFGAFRDGRGFSLASILRERGYGGELIAAGDLLPDQARHLKRSGFDAVRLNAGADPAEWRAMLAVIDTVYQPASDVAVPVWHRRAAVETLEQKAARLDARYRDADPETVLAAAHREFPGRIAQLSSFGAEAAVSLHLLAQVDPATPVLFLDTGQHFLQTLSYRDKLTARLGLTNVKIVLPDAAERAGEDPKNDMWRSDPDACCDLRKVRPLGRAAAAYDALITGRKRYQATTRERLAVFEVLDGQVRVNPLANLDADEVEARFDDHDLPAHPLADQATLRSVAGPAPARCGRARMPARAAGPAPTRWSAAFT
;
A
#
# COMPACT_ATOMS: atom_id res chain seq x y z
N MET A 1 17.64 -17.52 21.00
CA MET A 1 18.71 -18.45 21.39
C MET A 1 19.51 -17.79 22.49
N ARG A 2 19.68 -18.47 23.62
CA ARG A 2 20.44 -17.97 24.78
C ARG A 2 21.92 -18.33 24.63
N LEU A 3 22.80 -17.47 25.13
CA LEU A 3 24.23 -17.76 25.24
C LEU A 3 24.48 -18.15 26.70
N LEU A 4 25.02 -19.34 26.93
CA LEU A 4 25.37 -19.85 28.25
C LEU A 4 26.88 -19.73 28.46
N ASP A 5 27.27 -19.42 29.69
CA ASP A 5 28.67 -19.30 30.07
C ASP A 5 29.42 -20.65 29.92
N PRO A 6 30.74 -20.61 29.65
CA PRO A 6 31.57 -21.80 29.59
C PRO A 6 31.55 -22.57 30.91
N LEU A 7 31.68 -23.90 30.84
CA LEU A 7 31.96 -24.72 32.02
C LEU A 7 33.42 -24.55 32.46
N PRO A 8 33.74 -24.79 33.75
CA PRO A 8 35.13 -24.94 34.18
C PRO A 8 35.82 -26.03 33.34
N GLU A 9 37.12 -25.88 33.03
CA GLU A 9 37.90 -26.81 32.18
C GLU A 9 37.91 -28.28 32.67
N THR A 10 37.39 -28.55 33.86
CA THR A 10 37.38 -29.87 34.52
C THR A 10 36.02 -30.56 34.51
N ASP A 11 34.95 -29.90 34.05
CA ASP A 11 33.61 -30.48 33.98
C ASP A 11 33.25 -30.87 32.54
N GLU A 12 33.07 -32.17 32.28
CA GLU A 12 32.28 -32.59 31.12
C GLU A 12 30.84 -32.11 31.33
N PRO A 13 30.16 -31.55 30.30
CA PRO A 13 28.78 -31.14 30.44
C PRO A 13 27.91 -32.34 30.84
N ASP A 14 27.41 -32.34 32.07
CA ASP A 14 26.57 -33.39 32.66
C ASP A 14 25.54 -33.90 31.64
N GLY A 15 25.66 -35.17 31.26
CA GLY A 15 24.73 -35.86 30.35
C GLY A 15 24.72 -35.36 28.90
N ALA A 16 25.79 -34.73 28.41
CA ALA A 16 25.86 -34.32 27.01
C ALA A 16 26.02 -35.50 26.05
N ILE A 17 25.09 -35.60 25.11
CA ILE A 17 25.05 -36.68 24.13
C ILE A 17 25.94 -36.30 22.93
N PRO A 18 26.91 -37.13 22.54
CA PRO A 18 27.68 -36.92 21.33
C PRO A 18 26.80 -36.77 20.07
N GLY A 19 27.16 -35.86 19.18
CA GLY A 19 26.43 -35.64 17.93
C GLY A 19 26.44 -36.83 16.96
N ASP A 20 27.28 -37.84 17.18
CA ASP A 20 27.34 -39.10 16.43
C ASP A 20 26.56 -40.25 17.08
N THR A 21 25.90 -40.03 18.23
CA THR A 21 25.05 -41.02 18.88
C THR A 21 23.90 -41.45 17.96
N PRO A 22 23.61 -42.77 17.84
CA PRO A 22 22.48 -43.25 17.06
C PRO A 22 21.16 -42.61 17.50
N LEU A 23 20.32 -42.22 16.54
CA LEU A 23 19.08 -41.50 16.81
C LEU A 23 18.19 -42.19 17.85
N ALA A 24 18.08 -43.52 17.82
CA ALA A 24 17.26 -44.28 18.76
C ALA A 24 17.68 -44.08 20.23
N GLU A 25 18.97 -43.89 20.49
CA GLU A 25 19.51 -43.64 21.83
C GLU A 25 19.26 -42.18 22.25
N VAL A 26 19.39 -41.24 21.32
CA VAL A 26 19.07 -39.81 21.55
C VAL A 26 17.59 -39.65 21.89
N GLU A 27 16.72 -40.37 21.21
CA GLU A 27 15.29 -40.37 21.47
C GLU A 27 14.94 -40.98 22.82
N ALA A 28 15.56 -42.11 23.17
CA ALA A 28 15.39 -42.71 24.49
C ALA A 28 15.80 -41.73 25.60
N ALA A 29 16.88 -40.97 25.40
CA ALA A 29 17.32 -39.94 26.33
C ALA A 29 16.40 -38.70 26.35
N ALA A 30 15.70 -38.40 25.24
CA ALA A 30 14.74 -37.31 25.16
C ALA A 30 13.41 -37.61 25.87
N VAL A 31 13.06 -38.88 26.04
CA VAL A 31 11.83 -39.30 26.76
C VAL A 31 11.93 -38.92 28.24
N GLY A 32 11.14 -37.93 28.65
CA GLY A 32 11.07 -37.47 30.04
C GLY A 32 12.16 -36.45 30.44
N ALA A 33 13.06 -36.09 29.52
CA ALA A 33 14.05 -35.04 29.75
C ALA A 33 13.47 -33.65 29.47
N ASN A 34 13.60 -32.74 30.45
CA ASN A 34 13.24 -31.33 30.25
C ASN A 34 14.37 -30.53 29.58
N ARG A 35 15.58 -31.10 29.51
CA ARG A 35 16.78 -30.48 28.93
C ARG A 35 17.69 -31.56 28.36
N LEU A 36 18.21 -31.32 27.16
CA LEU A 36 19.16 -32.19 26.47
C LEU A 36 20.32 -31.34 25.94
N THR A 37 21.55 -31.80 26.18
CA THR A 37 22.75 -31.16 25.61
C THR A 37 23.31 -32.04 24.50
N ILE A 38 23.47 -31.50 23.30
CA ILE A 38 24.11 -32.18 22.16
C ILE A 38 25.53 -31.62 22.01
N ARG A 39 26.52 -32.51 22.06
CA ARG A 39 27.94 -32.17 21.96
C ARG A 39 28.45 -32.28 20.53
N PHE A 40 29.05 -31.21 20.03
CA PHE A 40 29.73 -31.14 18.74
C PHE A 40 31.21 -31.46 18.93
N GLY A 41 31.68 -32.55 18.30
CA GLY A 41 33.07 -33.01 18.44
C GLY A 41 34.08 -32.18 17.64
N ALA A 42 33.64 -31.53 16.56
CA ALA A 42 34.42 -30.63 15.73
C ALA A 42 33.49 -29.64 15.04
N PHE A 43 33.96 -28.45 14.69
CA PHE A 43 33.15 -27.45 13.98
C PHE A 43 32.63 -27.95 12.61
N ARG A 44 33.25 -28.98 12.02
CA ARG A 44 32.80 -29.61 10.75
C ARG A 44 31.73 -30.67 10.94
N ASP A 45 31.36 -31.00 12.19
CA ASP A 45 30.36 -32.02 12.48
C ASP A 45 28.94 -31.48 12.31
N GLY A 46 28.28 -31.90 11.23
CA GLY A 46 26.91 -31.53 10.91
C GLY A 46 25.83 -32.36 11.62
N ARG A 47 26.17 -33.49 12.24
CA ARG A 47 25.16 -34.47 12.70
C ARG A 47 24.30 -33.95 13.85
N GLY A 48 24.87 -33.14 14.74
CA GLY A 48 24.14 -32.53 15.85
C GLY A 48 22.97 -31.62 15.40
N PHE A 49 23.10 -30.96 14.24
CA PHE A 49 22.01 -30.16 13.65
C PHE A 49 20.85 -31.03 13.17
N SER A 50 21.17 -32.17 12.53
CA SER A 50 20.17 -33.14 12.08
C SER A 50 19.43 -33.77 13.26
N LEU A 51 20.15 -34.16 14.32
CA LEU A 51 19.55 -34.69 15.54
C LEU A 51 18.56 -33.71 16.17
N ALA A 52 18.95 -32.44 16.32
CA ALA A 52 18.07 -31.41 16.86
C ALA A 52 16.82 -31.21 16.00
N SER A 53 16.98 -31.18 14.67
CA SER A 53 15.86 -31.00 13.74
C SER A 53 14.87 -32.15 13.83
N ILE A 54 15.37 -33.40 13.83
CA ILE A 54 14.55 -34.61 13.96
C ILE A 54 13.84 -34.65 15.33
N LEU A 55 14.51 -34.28 16.42
CA LEU A 55 13.88 -34.21 17.74
C LEU A 55 12.71 -33.22 17.78
N ARG A 56 12.87 -32.04 17.16
CA ARG A 56 11.78 -31.05 17.05
C ARG A 56 10.63 -31.54 16.18
N GLU A 57 10.93 -32.17 15.05
CA GLU A 57 9.92 -32.78 14.16
C GLU A 57 9.13 -33.89 14.87
N ARG A 58 9.79 -34.66 15.74
CA ARG A 58 9.17 -35.71 16.57
C ARG A 58 8.51 -35.17 17.85
N GLY A 59 8.42 -33.84 18.00
CA GLY A 59 7.64 -33.19 19.05
C GLY A 59 8.37 -33.00 20.38
N TYR A 60 9.70 -33.11 20.44
CA TYR A 60 10.45 -32.79 21.65
C TYR A 60 10.33 -31.28 21.99
N GLY A 61 9.60 -30.98 23.07
CA GLY A 61 9.37 -29.63 23.56
C GLY A 61 10.33 -29.16 24.66
N GLY A 62 11.25 -30.02 25.10
CA GLY A 62 12.25 -29.67 26.12
C GLY A 62 13.32 -28.72 25.59
N GLU A 63 14.21 -28.29 26.50
CA GLU A 63 15.31 -27.41 26.17
C GLU A 63 16.42 -28.17 25.39
N LEU A 64 16.84 -27.65 24.24
CA LEU A 64 18.00 -28.15 23.50
C LEU A 64 19.19 -27.20 23.62
N ILE A 65 20.31 -27.72 24.14
CA ILE A 65 21.55 -26.96 24.34
C ILE A 65 22.64 -27.51 23.42
N ALA A 66 23.26 -26.65 22.63
CA ALA A 66 24.45 -26.98 21.85
C ALA A 66 25.72 -26.70 22.66
N ALA A 67 26.67 -27.65 22.69
CA ALA A 67 27.95 -27.47 23.36
C ALA A 67 29.08 -28.10 22.54
N GLY A 68 30.33 -27.65 22.73
CA GLY A 68 31.51 -28.21 22.07
C GLY A 68 32.15 -27.25 21.07
N ASP A 69 32.86 -27.79 20.08
CA ASP A 69 33.63 -27.01 19.11
C ASP A 69 32.69 -26.34 18.08
N LEU A 70 32.17 -25.16 18.42
CA LEU A 70 31.21 -24.40 17.64
C LEU A 70 31.71 -22.98 17.38
N LEU A 71 31.41 -22.46 16.18
CA LEU A 71 31.79 -21.11 15.75
C LEU A 71 30.60 -20.14 15.78
N PRO A 72 30.81 -18.82 15.94
CA PRO A 72 29.75 -17.81 15.86
C PRO A 72 28.91 -17.90 14.57
N ASP A 73 29.53 -18.25 13.43
CA ASP A 73 28.86 -18.42 12.13
C ASP A 73 27.78 -19.51 12.15
N GLN A 74 27.88 -20.48 13.06
CA GLN A 74 26.93 -21.58 13.21
C GLN A 74 25.72 -21.20 14.08
N ALA A 75 25.74 -20.06 14.75
CA ALA A 75 24.70 -19.63 15.69
C ALA A 75 23.30 -19.59 15.05
N ARG A 76 23.21 -19.10 13.81
CA ARG A 76 21.95 -19.10 13.06
C ARG A 76 21.50 -20.51 12.76
N HIS A 77 22.40 -21.36 12.27
CA HIS A 77 22.04 -22.73 11.92
C HIS A 77 21.55 -23.51 13.15
N LEU A 78 22.21 -23.34 14.31
CA LEU A 78 21.78 -23.92 15.59
C LEU A 78 20.34 -23.50 15.93
N LYS A 79 20.06 -22.20 15.90
CA LYS A 79 18.71 -21.67 16.14
C LYS A 79 17.68 -22.27 15.18
N ARG A 80 18.02 -22.40 13.90
CA ARG A 80 17.13 -22.91 12.84
C ARG A 80 16.90 -24.41 12.88
N SER A 81 17.86 -25.17 13.43
CA SER A 81 17.73 -26.60 13.69
C SER A 81 16.97 -26.90 14.99
N GLY A 82 16.68 -25.88 15.81
CA GLY A 82 15.82 -26.00 16.98
C GLY A 82 16.54 -25.93 18.32
N PHE A 83 17.80 -25.50 18.37
CA PHE A 83 18.49 -25.26 19.65
C PHE A 83 17.99 -23.99 20.35
N ASP A 84 17.73 -24.09 21.65
CA ASP A 84 17.29 -22.97 22.49
C ASP A 84 18.46 -22.17 23.06
N ALA A 85 19.57 -22.86 23.32
CA ALA A 85 20.76 -22.27 23.89
C ALA A 85 22.04 -22.86 23.28
N VAL A 86 23.10 -22.07 23.30
CA VAL A 86 24.46 -22.53 23.00
C VAL A 86 25.35 -22.22 24.19
N ARG A 87 26.17 -23.19 24.58
CA ARG A 87 27.21 -23.03 25.58
C ARG A 87 28.49 -22.60 24.87
N LEU A 88 29.01 -21.43 25.26
CA LEU A 88 30.19 -20.86 24.65
C LEU A 88 31.46 -21.57 25.15
N ASN A 89 32.49 -21.61 24.31
CA ASN A 89 33.82 -22.08 24.71
C ASN A 89 34.56 -21.00 25.50
N ALA A 90 35.54 -21.41 26.31
CA ALA A 90 36.40 -20.47 27.02
C ALA A 90 37.11 -19.54 26.02
N GLY A 91 37.04 -18.22 26.27
CA GLY A 91 37.62 -17.20 25.38
C GLY A 91 36.74 -16.78 24.19
N ALA A 92 35.53 -17.34 24.01
CA ALA A 92 34.60 -16.88 22.99
C ALA A 92 33.99 -15.51 23.35
N ASP A 93 33.84 -14.62 22.36
CA ASP A 93 33.18 -13.32 22.55
C ASP A 93 31.65 -13.45 22.32
N PRO A 94 30.81 -13.22 23.35
CA PRO A 94 29.35 -13.25 23.20
C PRO A 94 28.81 -12.20 22.21
N ALA A 95 29.53 -11.11 21.96
CA ALA A 95 29.10 -10.06 21.03
C ALA A 95 29.07 -10.57 19.57
N GLU A 96 30.06 -11.36 19.15
CA GLU A 96 30.13 -11.95 17.82
C GLU A 96 28.95 -12.91 17.58
N TRP A 97 28.61 -13.73 18.58
CA TRP A 97 27.47 -14.63 18.53
C TRP A 97 26.14 -13.89 18.41
N ARG A 98 25.96 -12.78 19.15
CA ARG A 98 24.77 -11.94 19.04
C ARG A 98 24.68 -11.27 17.66
N ALA A 99 25.80 -10.80 17.13
CA ALA A 99 25.86 -10.22 15.79
C ALA A 99 25.41 -11.24 14.73
N MET A 100 25.98 -12.45 14.73
CA MET A 100 25.63 -13.50 13.77
C MET A 100 24.17 -13.96 13.85
N LEU A 101 23.57 -13.95 15.04
CA LEU A 101 22.14 -14.21 15.21
C LEU A 101 21.25 -13.13 14.55
N ALA A 102 21.76 -11.92 14.34
CA ALA A 102 21.06 -10.77 13.79
C ALA A 102 21.35 -10.48 12.30
N VAL A 103 22.48 -10.94 11.74
CA VAL A 103 22.94 -10.55 10.38
C VAL A 103 21.90 -10.79 9.28
N ILE A 104 21.14 -11.87 9.36
CA ILE A 104 20.14 -12.22 8.33
C ILE A 104 18.78 -12.31 9.01
N ASP A 105 17.74 -11.65 8.53
CA ASP A 105 16.38 -11.75 9.09
C ASP A 105 15.41 -12.51 8.19
N THR A 106 15.83 -12.74 6.94
CA THR A 106 15.03 -13.32 5.87
C THR A 106 15.55 -14.71 5.55
N VAL A 107 14.63 -15.68 5.42
CA VAL A 107 14.96 -17.09 5.16
C VAL A 107 14.40 -17.54 3.82
N TYR A 108 15.19 -18.32 3.08
CA TYR A 108 14.78 -18.86 1.78
C TYR A 108 14.09 -20.23 1.91
N GLN A 109 14.59 -21.09 2.80
CA GLN A 109 14.07 -22.43 3.05
C GLN A 109 13.30 -22.49 4.37
N PRO A 110 12.27 -23.33 4.51
CA PRO A 110 11.70 -23.67 5.82
C PRO A 110 12.72 -24.44 6.67
N ALA A 111 12.57 -24.41 7.99
CA ALA A 111 13.31 -25.25 8.94
C ALA A 111 12.41 -25.57 10.14
N SER A 112 12.97 -26.13 11.22
CA SER A 112 12.20 -26.44 12.45
C SER A 112 11.82 -25.20 13.26
N ASP A 113 12.25 -24.01 12.83
CA ASP A 113 11.86 -22.73 13.41
C ASP A 113 10.55 -22.17 12.82
N VAL A 114 9.98 -21.17 13.48
CA VAL A 114 8.75 -20.48 13.04
C VAL A 114 8.99 -19.47 11.91
N ALA A 115 10.17 -19.45 11.31
CA ALA A 115 10.54 -18.43 10.33
C ALA A 115 9.86 -18.68 8.97
N VAL A 116 9.04 -17.72 8.52
CA VAL A 116 8.33 -17.83 7.23
C VAL A 116 9.29 -17.57 6.04
N PRO A 117 9.38 -18.49 5.06
CA PRO A 117 10.20 -18.32 3.87
C PRO A 117 9.81 -17.13 2.99
N VAL A 118 10.80 -16.50 2.36
CA VAL A 118 10.62 -15.29 1.53
C VAL A 118 9.66 -15.49 0.35
N TRP A 119 9.61 -16.69 -0.23
CA TRP A 119 8.69 -17.00 -1.34
C TRP A 119 7.24 -17.11 -0.86
N HIS A 120 7.01 -17.56 0.37
CA HIS A 120 5.68 -17.57 0.99
C HIS A 120 5.22 -16.14 1.34
N ARG A 121 6.16 -15.24 1.69
CA ARG A 121 5.87 -13.81 1.85
C ARG A 121 5.50 -13.13 0.52
N ARG A 122 6.08 -13.56 -0.61
CA ARG A 122 5.75 -13.04 -1.95
C ARG A 122 4.40 -13.53 -2.49
N ALA A 123 4.03 -14.78 -2.21
CA ALA A 123 2.72 -15.32 -2.59
C ALA A 123 1.54 -14.67 -1.84
N ALA A 124 1.81 -13.98 -0.74
CA ALA A 124 0.82 -13.29 0.10
C ALA A 124 0.61 -11.81 -0.25
N VAL A 125 1.15 -11.30 -1.37
CA VAL A 125 0.87 -9.94 -1.82
C VAL A 125 -0.47 -9.95 -2.58
N GLU A 126 -1.52 -9.47 -1.92
CA GLU A 126 -2.83 -9.20 -2.52
C GLU A 126 -2.66 -8.32 -3.77
N THR A 127 -3.26 -8.69 -4.91
CA THR A 127 -3.27 -7.83 -6.11
C THR A 127 -4.12 -6.57 -5.87
N LEU A 128 -3.92 -5.51 -6.67
CA LEU A 128 -4.73 -4.29 -6.54
C LEU A 128 -6.23 -4.58 -6.73
N GLU A 129 -6.59 -5.48 -7.64
CA GLU A 129 -7.96 -5.92 -7.89
C GLU A 129 -8.54 -6.65 -6.68
N GLN A 130 -7.77 -7.57 -6.08
CA GLN A 130 -8.18 -8.27 -4.87
C GLN A 130 -8.37 -7.29 -3.69
N LYS A 131 -7.45 -6.34 -3.53
CA LYS A 131 -7.53 -5.29 -2.51
C LYS A 131 -8.76 -4.42 -2.71
N ALA A 132 -8.99 -3.91 -3.91
CA ALA A 132 -10.16 -3.08 -4.23
C ALA A 132 -11.45 -3.86 -4.01
N ALA A 133 -11.54 -5.13 -4.44
CA ALA A 133 -12.72 -5.96 -4.25
C ALA A 133 -13.01 -6.24 -2.77
N ARG A 134 -11.98 -6.51 -1.96
CA ARG A 134 -12.10 -6.68 -0.50
C ARG A 134 -12.57 -5.41 0.18
N LEU A 135 -12.02 -4.25 -0.20
CA LEU A 135 -12.40 -2.96 0.35
C LEU A 135 -13.82 -2.57 -0.07
N ASP A 136 -14.20 -2.77 -1.33
CA ASP A 136 -15.57 -2.54 -1.79
C ASP A 136 -16.55 -3.42 -1.04
N ALA A 137 -16.30 -4.73 -0.96
CA ALA A 137 -17.18 -5.65 -0.24
C ALA A 137 -17.39 -5.25 1.24
N ARG A 138 -16.36 -4.65 1.87
CA ARG A 138 -16.43 -4.20 3.27
C ARG A 138 -17.13 -2.86 3.45
N TYR A 139 -16.93 -1.91 2.54
CA TYR A 139 -17.37 -0.51 2.70
C TYR A 139 -18.48 -0.10 1.72
N ARG A 140 -19.05 -1.04 0.96
CA ARG A 140 -20.03 -0.79 -0.11
C ARG A 140 -21.16 0.15 0.27
N ASP A 141 -21.67 -0.03 1.48
CA ASP A 141 -22.83 0.69 2.00
C ASP A 141 -22.46 1.58 3.20
N ALA A 142 -21.16 1.86 3.39
CA ALA A 142 -20.67 2.76 4.44
C ALA A 142 -20.88 4.23 4.05
N ASP A 143 -20.87 5.11 5.05
CA ASP A 143 -20.89 6.56 4.89
C ASP A 143 -19.56 7.10 4.29
N PRO A 144 -19.59 8.30 3.67
CA PRO A 144 -18.41 8.89 3.04
C PRO A 144 -17.19 9.04 3.95
N GLU A 145 -17.41 9.43 5.21
CA GLU A 145 -16.38 9.62 6.23
C GLU A 145 -15.66 8.29 6.52
N THR A 146 -16.42 7.21 6.71
CA THR A 146 -15.89 5.86 6.92
C THR A 146 -15.08 5.38 5.70
N VAL A 147 -15.58 5.62 4.47
CA VAL A 147 -14.86 5.26 3.24
C VAL A 147 -13.53 6.01 3.12
N LEU A 148 -13.52 7.32 3.39
CA LEU A 148 -12.31 8.14 3.35
C LEU A 148 -11.31 7.73 4.43
N ALA A 149 -11.75 7.54 5.67
CA ALA A 149 -10.87 7.09 6.76
C ALA A 149 -10.24 5.72 6.45
N ALA A 150 -11.02 4.80 5.87
CA ALA A 150 -10.49 3.52 5.41
C ALA A 150 -9.45 3.69 4.30
N ALA A 151 -9.71 4.55 3.31
CA ALA A 151 -8.78 4.80 2.22
C ALA A 151 -7.44 5.37 2.72
N HIS A 152 -7.44 6.32 3.65
CA HIS A 152 -6.20 6.88 4.21
C HIS A 152 -5.38 5.84 4.98
N ARG A 153 -6.06 4.92 5.69
CA ARG A 153 -5.39 3.82 6.40
C ARG A 153 -4.79 2.78 5.45
N GLU A 154 -5.43 2.52 4.32
CA GLU A 154 -5.01 1.51 3.33
C GLU A 154 -3.95 2.03 2.35
N PHE A 155 -3.83 3.35 2.17
CA PHE A 155 -2.91 4.02 1.23
C PHE A 155 -2.17 5.20 1.88
N PRO A 156 -1.44 4.98 3.00
CA PRO A 156 -0.80 6.07 3.75
C PRO A 156 0.23 6.81 2.89
N GLY A 157 0.05 8.12 2.70
CA GLY A 157 0.94 8.97 1.90
C GLY A 157 0.96 8.68 0.39
N ARG A 158 0.14 7.72 -0.08
CA ARG A 158 0.05 7.26 -1.47
C ARG A 158 -1.35 7.47 -2.06
N ILE A 159 -2.12 8.37 -1.46
CA ILE A 159 -3.47 8.75 -1.87
C ILE A 159 -3.52 10.24 -2.23
N ALA A 160 -4.33 10.59 -3.22
CA ALA A 160 -4.61 11.97 -3.59
C ALA A 160 -6.08 12.12 -4.01
N GLN A 161 -6.62 13.33 -3.89
CA GLN A 161 -7.94 13.65 -4.42
C GLN A 161 -7.84 14.37 -5.75
N LEU A 162 -8.63 13.91 -6.72
CA LEU A 162 -8.86 14.64 -7.96
C LEU A 162 -10.02 15.62 -7.73
N SER A 163 -9.80 16.90 -8.03
CA SER A 163 -10.87 17.89 -7.95
C SER A 163 -10.77 18.90 -9.09
N SER A 164 -11.90 19.12 -9.76
CA SER A 164 -12.08 20.22 -10.70
C SER A 164 -12.57 21.49 -10.01
N PHE A 165 -12.84 21.46 -8.70
CA PHE A 165 -13.52 22.53 -7.95
C PHE A 165 -14.87 22.92 -8.57
N GLY A 166 -15.60 21.94 -9.11
CA GLY A 166 -16.96 22.11 -9.61
C GLY A 166 -18.00 22.35 -8.51
N ALA A 167 -19.27 22.43 -8.92
CA ALA A 167 -20.40 22.80 -8.06
C ALA A 167 -20.48 21.94 -6.79
N GLU A 168 -20.38 20.62 -6.92
CA GLU A 168 -20.53 19.68 -5.79
C GLU A 168 -19.18 19.28 -5.16
N ALA A 169 -18.05 19.82 -5.65
CA ALA A 169 -16.71 19.46 -5.17
C ALA A 169 -16.47 19.91 -3.73
N ALA A 170 -17.18 20.93 -3.24
CA ALA A 170 -17.04 21.42 -1.87
C ALA A 170 -17.36 20.35 -0.82
N VAL A 171 -18.38 19.52 -1.04
CA VAL A 171 -18.72 18.44 -0.10
C VAL A 171 -17.59 17.43 -0.01
N SER A 172 -17.07 16.96 -1.15
CA SER A 172 -15.97 16.00 -1.16
C SER A 172 -14.69 16.57 -0.53
N LEU A 173 -14.34 17.82 -0.85
CA LEU A 173 -13.16 18.48 -0.30
C LEU A 173 -13.31 18.78 1.19
N HIS A 174 -14.51 19.11 1.64
CA HIS A 174 -14.81 19.34 3.06
C HIS A 174 -14.62 18.05 3.86
N LEU A 175 -15.18 16.94 3.37
CA LEU A 175 -14.99 15.62 3.96
C LEU A 175 -13.50 15.22 4.00
N LEU A 176 -12.76 15.48 2.92
CA LEU A 176 -11.32 15.24 2.90
C LEU A 176 -10.60 16.06 3.97
N ALA A 177 -10.91 17.35 4.09
CA ALA A 177 -10.28 18.24 5.06
C ALA A 177 -10.54 17.83 6.52
N GLN A 178 -11.68 17.22 6.80
CA GLN A 178 -11.98 16.66 8.13
C GLN A 178 -11.12 15.42 8.45
N VAL A 179 -10.74 14.64 7.42
CA VAL A 179 -9.92 13.43 7.60
C VAL A 179 -8.43 13.77 7.63
N ASP A 180 -7.94 14.45 6.60
CA ASP A 180 -6.55 14.91 6.52
C ASP A 180 -6.43 16.10 5.54
N PRO A 181 -6.31 17.34 6.04
CA PRO A 181 -6.15 18.54 5.22
C PRO A 181 -4.79 18.65 4.51
N ALA A 182 -3.83 17.75 4.80
CA ALA A 182 -2.55 17.65 4.12
C ALA A 182 -2.58 16.68 2.93
N THR A 183 -3.69 15.97 2.71
CA THR A 183 -3.85 15.10 1.55
C THR A 183 -3.72 15.90 0.25
N PRO A 184 -2.89 15.45 -0.72
CA PRO A 184 -2.74 16.13 -1.99
C PRO A 184 -4.07 16.25 -2.74
N VAL A 185 -4.47 17.48 -3.08
CA VAL A 185 -5.61 17.76 -3.96
C VAL A 185 -5.06 18.18 -5.31
N LEU A 186 -5.23 17.33 -6.33
CA LEU A 186 -4.77 17.60 -7.69
C LEU A 186 -5.83 18.42 -8.44
N PHE A 187 -5.50 19.67 -8.72
CA PHE A 187 -6.29 20.55 -9.57
C PHE A 187 -5.63 20.66 -10.94
N LEU A 188 -6.30 20.15 -11.97
CA LEU A 188 -5.85 20.26 -13.35
C LEU A 188 -6.25 21.62 -13.93
N ASP A 189 -5.29 22.54 -14.05
CA ASP A 189 -5.49 23.84 -14.68
C ASP A 189 -5.20 23.75 -16.18
N THR A 190 -6.28 23.64 -16.95
CA THR A 190 -6.21 23.56 -18.42
C THR A 190 -5.81 24.88 -19.09
N GLY A 191 -5.74 25.99 -18.35
CA GLY A 191 -5.62 27.35 -18.86
C GLY A 191 -6.88 27.87 -19.57
N GLN A 192 -8.02 27.18 -19.42
CA GLN A 192 -9.31 27.51 -20.05
C GLN A 192 -10.46 27.54 -19.03
N HIS A 193 -10.15 27.72 -17.74
CA HIS A 193 -11.17 27.82 -16.69
C HIS A 193 -11.81 29.21 -16.64
N PHE A 194 -13.05 29.27 -16.15
CA PHE A 194 -13.64 30.54 -15.75
C PHE A 194 -12.84 31.15 -14.60
N LEU A 195 -12.64 32.48 -14.61
CA LEU A 195 -11.97 33.18 -13.50
C LEU A 195 -12.72 32.98 -12.17
N GLN A 196 -14.05 32.84 -12.23
CA GLN A 196 -14.90 32.50 -11.10
C GLN A 196 -14.51 31.17 -10.45
N THR A 197 -14.14 30.15 -11.24
CA THR A 197 -13.66 28.87 -10.70
C THR A 197 -12.32 29.04 -10.01
N LEU A 198 -11.38 29.77 -10.61
CA LEU A 198 -10.06 29.97 -9.99
C LEU A 198 -10.19 30.72 -8.66
N SER A 199 -11.04 31.76 -8.62
CA SER A 199 -11.36 32.48 -7.39
C SER A 199 -12.07 31.57 -6.36
N TYR A 200 -13.00 30.73 -6.81
CA TYR A 200 -13.70 29.79 -5.95
C TYR A 200 -12.76 28.73 -5.37
N ARG A 201 -11.84 28.19 -6.17
CA ARG A 201 -10.79 27.28 -5.72
C ARG A 201 -10.00 27.88 -4.57
N ASP A 202 -9.51 29.11 -4.73
CA ASP A 202 -8.67 29.76 -3.72
C ASP A 202 -9.47 30.03 -2.44
N LYS A 203 -10.71 30.52 -2.57
CA LYS A 203 -11.62 30.73 -1.43
C LYS A 203 -11.93 29.44 -0.68
N LEU A 204 -12.27 28.37 -1.40
CA LEU A 204 -12.63 27.09 -0.82
C LEU A 204 -11.41 26.41 -0.17
N THR A 205 -10.25 26.49 -0.82
CA THR A 205 -8.97 25.99 -0.28
C THR A 205 -8.66 26.66 1.06
N ALA A 206 -8.73 27.99 1.13
CA ALA A 206 -8.50 28.74 2.35
C ALA A 206 -9.54 28.43 3.43
N ARG A 207 -10.82 28.36 3.06
CA ARG A 207 -11.93 28.10 3.99
C ARG A 207 -11.85 26.70 4.61
N LEU A 208 -11.50 25.69 3.81
CA LEU A 208 -11.39 24.30 4.26
C LEU A 208 -10.03 23.99 4.90
N GLY A 209 -9.09 24.93 4.90
CA GLY A 209 -7.75 24.72 5.46
C GLY A 209 -6.91 23.69 4.70
N LEU A 210 -7.19 23.48 3.40
CA LEU A 210 -6.43 22.54 2.58
C LEU A 210 -4.99 23.06 2.39
N THR A 211 -4.01 22.27 2.80
CA THR A 211 -2.60 22.69 2.83
C THR A 211 -1.77 22.20 1.64
N ASN A 212 -2.33 21.30 0.81
CA ASN A 212 -1.60 20.60 -0.24
C ASN A 212 -2.36 20.56 -1.58
N VAL A 213 -2.83 21.72 -2.04
CA VAL A 213 -3.45 21.85 -3.37
C VAL A 213 -2.35 21.96 -4.43
N LYS A 214 -2.27 20.97 -5.32
CA LYS A 214 -1.29 20.89 -6.41
C LYS A 214 -1.93 21.29 -7.73
N ILE A 215 -1.44 22.40 -8.29
CA ILE A 215 -1.86 22.87 -9.62
C ILE A 215 -1.09 22.09 -10.68
N VAL A 216 -1.81 21.30 -11.47
CA VAL A 216 -1.27 20.51 -12.58
C VAL A 216 -1.51 21.27 -13.88
N LEU A 217 -0.43 21.67 -14.54
CA LEU A 217 -0.46 22.39 -15.81
C LEU A 217 -0.10 21.47 -16.98
N PRO A 218 -0.64 21.73 -18.19
CA PRO A 218 -0.11 21.14 -19.42
C PRO A 218 1.37 21.47 -19.59
N ASP A 219 2.13 20.56 -20.20
CA ASP A 219 3.54 20.82 -20.48
C ASP A 219 3.67 21.99 -21.46
N ALA A 220 4.53 22.95 -21.12
CA ALA A 220 4.67 24.18 -21.87
C ALA A 220 5.25 23.97 -23.27
N ALA A 221 6.14 22.98 -23.44
CA ALA A 221 6.73 22.65 -24.73
C ALA A 221 5.73 21.88 -25.61
N GLU A 222 5.01 20.90 -25.05
CA GLU A 222 3.91 20.20 -25.75
C GLU A 222 2.86 21.22 -26.23
N ARG A 223 2.48 22.17 -25.38
CA ARG A 223 1.54 23.24 -25.73
C ARG A 223 2.06 24.16 -26.84
N ALA A 224 3.32 24.59 -26.75
CA ALA A 224 3.90 25.49 -27.74
C ALA A 224 4.05 24.81 -29.12
N GLY A 225 4.31 23.50 -29.14
CA GLY A 225 4.43 22.72 -30.38
C GLY A 225 3.09 22.34 -30.99
N GLU A 226 2.16 21.82 -30.18
CA GLU A 226 0.89 21.25 -30.67
C GLU A 226 -0.25 22.28 -30.73
N ASP A 227 -0.34 23.24 -29.79
CA ASP A 227 -1.40 24.27 -29.72
C ASP A 227 -0.86 25.71 -29.55
N PRO A 228 0.00 26.21 -30.46
CA PRO A 228 0.63 27.53 -30.34
C PRO A 228 -0.38 28.70 -30.33
N LYS A 229 -1.55 28.50 -30.94
CA LYS A 229 -2.60 29.52 -31.06
C LYS A 229 -3.63 29.49 -29.92
N ASN A 230 -3.54 28.50 -29.02
CA ASN A 230 -4.48 28.33 -27.91
C ASN A 230 -5.95 28.15 -28.36
N ASP A 231 -6.16 27.61 -29.56
CA ASP A 231 -7.47 27.46 -30.21
C ASP A 231 -7.75 26.04 -30.72
N MET A 232 -6.90 25.06 -30.40
CA MET A 232 -7.06 23.65 -30.79
C MET A 232 -8.44 23.07 -30.42
N TRP A 233 -9.08 23.56 -29.36
CA TRP A 233 -10.44 23.17 -28.99
C TRP A 233 -11.50 23.44 -30.08
N ARG A 234 -11.22 24.32 -31.05
CA ARG A 234 -12.10 24.61 -32.19
C ARG A 234 -11.96 23.59 -33.31
N SER A 235 -10.74 23.16 -33.59
CA SER A 235 -10.40 22.28 -34.71
C SER A 235 -10.41 20.81 -34.33
N ASP A 236 -9.80 20.47 -33.20
CA ASP A 236 -9.67 19.10 -32.69
C ASP A 236 -9.87 19.07 -31.16
N PRO A 237 -11.13 18.94 -30.71
CA PRO A 237 -11.45 18.87 -29.29
C PRO A 237 -10.77 17.68 -28.57
N ASP A 238 -10.56 16.55 -29.26
CA ASP A 238 -10.04 15.34 -28.64
C ASP A 238 -8.54 15.47 -28.40
N ALA A 239 -7.79 15.97 -29.39
CA ALA A 239 -6.39 16.34 -29.21
C ALA A 239 -6.20 17.41 -28.13
N CYS A 240 -7.12 18.39 -28.07
CA CYS A 240 -7.12 19.41 -27.02
C CYS A 240 -7.34 18.79 -25.62
N CYS A 241 -8.33 17.91 -25.46
CA CYS A 241 -8.56 17.25 -24.18
C CYS A 241 -7.36 16.32 -23.83
N ASP A 242 -6.73 15.64 -24.80
CA ASP A 242 -5.55 14.80 -24.57
C ASP A 242 -4.36 15.62 -24.05
N LEU A 243 -3.98 16.66 -24.81
CA LEU A 243 -2.87 17.57 -24.51
C LEU A 243 -3.07 18.30 -23.18
N ARG A 244 -4.26 18.84 -22.92
CA ARG A 244 -4.50 19.71 -21.76
C ARG A 244 -5.02 18.98 -20.54
N LYS A 245 -5.57 17.78 -20.68
CA LYS A 245 -6.18 17.05 -19.54
C LYS A 245 -5.57 15.69 -19.30
N VAL A 246 -5.53 14.85 -20.32
CA VAL A 246 -5.19 13.43 -20.15
C VAL A 246 -3.72 13.25 -19.82
N ARG A 247 -2.81 13.74 -20.67
CA ARG A 247 -1.36 13.57 -20.44
C ARG A 247 -0.88 14.24 -19.14
N PRO A 248 -1.25 15.50 -18.85
CA PRO A 248 -0.77 16.18 -17.65
C PRO A 248 -1.30 15.52 -16.37
N LEU A 249 -2.58 15.13 -16.37
CA LEU A 249 -3.15 14.42 -15.23
C LEU A 249 -2.50 13.05 -15.06
N GLY A 250 -2.32 12.28 -16.13
CA GLY A 250 -1.70 10.96 -16.06
C GLY A 250 -0.32 11.02 -15.41
N ARG A 251 0.51 12.01 -15.77
CA ARG A 251 1.82 12.26 -15.14
C ARG A 251 1.69 12.58 -13.65
N ALA A 252 0.77 13.47 -13.26
CA ALA A 252 0.59 13.86 -11.87
C ALA A 252 -0.03 12.74 -11.01
N ALA A 253 -0.95 11.97 -11.58
CA ALA A 253 -1.69 10.90 -10.93
C ALA A 253 -0.81 9.66 -10.71
N ALA A 254 0.14 9.36 -11.60
CA ALA A 254 1.03 8.20 -11.52
C ALA A 254 1.88 8.14 -10.23
N ALA A 255 2.01 9.25 -9.51
CA ALA A 255 2.70 9.31 -8.23
C ALA A 255 1.93 8.65 -7.07
N TYR A 256 0.66 8.27 -7.26
CA TYR A 256 -0.24 7.77 -6.21
C TYR A 256 -0.75 6.37 -6.53
N ASP A 257 -1.09 5.60 -5.51
CA ASP A 257 -1.64 4.24 -5.68
C ASP A 257 -3.18 4.26 -5.59
N ALA A 258 -3.75 5.28 -4.94
CA ALA A 258 -5.18 5.51 -4.85
C ALA A 258 -5.57 6.97 -5.17
N LEU A 259 -6.71 7.15 -5.83
CA LEU A 259 -7.26 8.44 -6.24
C LEU A 259 -8.72 8.58 -5.79
N ILE A 260 -8.99 9.59 -4.96
CA ILE A 260 -10.34 9.96 -4.53
C ILE A 260 -11.01 10.75 -5.65
N THR A 261 -12.26 10.42 -5.98
CA THR A 261 -13.05 11.10 -7.01
C THR A 261 -14.40 11.56 -6.47
N GLY A 262 -15.00 12.55 -7.13
CA GLY A 262 -16.33 13.07 -6.81
C GLY A 262 -17.51 12.27 -7.38
N ARG A 263 -17.26 11.12 -8.01
CA ARG A 263 -18.29 10.36 -8.76
C ARG A 263 -19.40 9.82 -7.84
N LYS A 264 -20.64 9.88 -8.34
CA LYS A 264 -21.86 9.48 -7.61
C LYS A 264 -22.71 8.54 -8.44
N ARG A 265 -23.47 7.64 -7.79
CA ARG A 265 -24.34 6.68 -8.50
C ARG A 265 -25.49 7.34 -9.24
N TYR A 266 -26.11 8.38 -8.69
CA TYR A 266 -27.25 9.05 -9.34
C TYR A 266 -26.88 9.85 -10.59
N GLN A 267 -25.58 10.15 -10.79
CA GLN A 267 -25.08 10.78 -12.02
C GLN A 267 -24.77 9.77 -13.13
N ALA A 268 -24.69 8.47 -12.81
CA ALA A 268 -24.40 7.43 -13.78
C ALA A 268 -25.65 7.09 -14.60
N THR A 269 -25.53 7.19 -15.92
CA THR A 269 -26.60 6.85 -16.90
C THR A 269 -26.70 5.34 -17.16
N THR A 270 -25.79 4.54 -16.59
CA THR A 270 -25.64 3.10 -16.83
C THR A 270 -26.16 2.25 -15.66
N ARG A 271 -26.60 1.03 -15.96
CA ARG A 271 -27.12 0.04 -14.99
C ARG A 271 -26.07 -0.52 -14.01
N GLU A 272 -24.78 -0.29 -14.24
CA GLU A 272 -23.71 -0.73 -13.33
C GLU A 272 -23.61 0.22 -12.12
N ARG A 273 -23.81 -0.33 -10.92
CA ARG A 273 -23.71 0.39 -9.65
C ARG A 273 -22.24 0.75 -9.40
N LEU A 274 -21.91 2.05 -9.38
CA LEU A 274 -20.57 2.56 -9.05
C LEU A 274 -20.09 1.97 -7.71
N ALA A 275 -18.94 1.29 -7.73
CA ALA A 275 -18.29 0.75 -6.54
C ALA A 275 -17.65 1.88 -5.70
N VAL A 276 -17.53 1.68 -4.39
CA VAL A 276 -16.83 2.66 -3.52
C VAL A 276 -15.30 2.52 -3.64
N PHE A 277 -14.82 1.32 -3.96
CA PHE A 277 -13.44 1.03 -4.32
C PHE A 277 -13.42 0.23 -5.63
N GLU A 278 -12.72 0.71 -6.66
CA GLU A 278 -12.54 0.00 -7.93
C GLU A 278 -11.11 0.19 -8.45
N VAL A 279 -10.65 -0.67 -9.35
CA VAL A 279 -9.37 -0.44 -10.05
C VAL A 279 -9.66 0.13 -11.43
N LEU A 280 -9.11 1.31 -11.72
CA LEU A 280 -9.11 1.90 -13.06
C LEU A 280 -7.70 2.35 -13.42
N ASP A 281 -7.22 1.91 -14.58
CA ASP A 281 -5.88 2.24 -15.11
C ASP A 281 -4.73 1.86 -14.16
N GLY A 282 -4.85 0.72 -13.47
CA GLY A 282 -3.83 0.23 -12.54
C GLY A 282 -3.74 1.00 -11.22
N GLN A 283 -4.74 1.84 -10.91
CA GLN A 283 -4.83 2.58 -9.65
C GLN A 283 -6.19 2.36 -8.99
N VAL A 284 -6.24 2.40 -7.66
CA VAL A 284 -7.50 2.30 -6.93
C VAL A 284 -8.24 3.63 -7.00
N ARG A 285 -9.50 3.61 -7.42
CA ARG A 285 -10.41 4.75 -7.34
C ARG A 285 -11.28 4.61 -6.12
N VAL A 286 -11.33 5.68 -5.35
CA VAL A 286 -12.13 5.77 -4.14
C VAL A 286 -13.27 6.75 -4.43
N ASN A 287 -14.51 6.27 -4.34
CA ASN A 287 -15.71 7.04 -4.65
C ASN A 287 -16.54 7.21 -3.35
N PRO A 288 -16.12 8.09 -2.41
CA PRO A 288 -16.76 8.21 -1.11
C PRO A 288 -18.20 8.72 -1.20
N LEU A 289 -18.53 9.48 -2.24
CA LEU A 289 -19.87 10.00 -2.48
C LEU A 289 -20.77 9.04 -3.27
N ALA A 290 -20.32 7.80 -3.52
CA ALA A 290 -21.09 6.86 -4.34
C ALA A 290 -22.47 6.53 -3.74
N ASN A 291 -22.60 6.57 -2.42
CA ASN A 291 -23.84 6.24 -1.70
C ASN A 291 -24.77 7.44 -1.48
N LEU A 292 -24.27 8.67 -1.63
CA LEU A 292 -25.10 9.86 -1.42
C LEU A 292 -26.06 10.09 -2.58
N ASP A 293 -27.28 10.50 -2.27
CA ASP A 293 -28.20 11.08 -3.24
C ASP A 293 -28.02 12.61 -3.39
N ALA A 294 -28.86 13.24 -4.19
CA ALA A 294 -28.77 14.67 -4.46
C ALA A 294 -29.20 15.52 -3.24
N ASP A 295 -30.21 15.08 -2.50
CA ASP A 295 -30.78 15.79 -1.36
C ASP A 295 -29.79 15.74 -0.18
N GLU A 296 -29.13 14.60 0.04
CA GLU A 296 -28.06 14.45 1.03
C GLU A 296 -26.84 15.32 0.73
N VAL A 297 -26.53 15.52 -0.56
CA VAL A 297 -25.45 16.42 -0.97
C VAL A 297 -25.82 17.87 -0.69
N GLU A 298 -27.05 18.28 -1.02
CA GLU A 298 -27.58 19.61 -0.75
C GLU A 298 -27.64 19.90 0.75
N ALA A 299 -28.16 18.96 1.55
CA ALA A 299 -28.18 19.06 3.01
C ALA A 299 -26.79 19.30 3.59
N ARG A 300 -25.74 18.67 3.04
CA ARG A 300 -24.36 18.92 3.49
C ARG A 300 -23.81 20.29 3.10
N PHE A 301 -24.33 20.93 2.05
CA PHE A 301 -23.99 22.33 1.80
C PHE A 301 -24.54 23.21 2.91
N ASP A 302 -25.79 22.98 3.31
CA ASP A 302 -26.47 23.77 4.34
C ASP A 302 -25.88 23.52 5.74
N ASP A 303 -25.74 22.25 6.13
CA ASP A 303 -25.28 21.83 7.46
C ASP A 303 -23.86 22.31 7.79
N HIS A 304 -23.04 22.50 6.74
CA HIS A 304 -21.64 22.91 6.88
C HIS A 304 -21.37 24.31 6.31
N ASP A 305 -22.41 25.05 5.95
CA ASP A 305 -22.36 26.39 5.36
C ASP A 305 -21.38 26.47 4.17
N LEU A 306 -21.32 25.43 3.34
CA LEU A 306 -20.34 25.35 2.25
C LEU A 306 -20.69 26.40 1.18
N PRO A 307 -19.70 27.16 0.68
CA PRO A 307 -19.97 28.15 -0.34
C PRO A 307 -20.41 27.46 -1.63
N ALA A 308 -21.54 27.86 -2.19
CA ALA A 308 -21.93 27.41 -3.52
C ALA A 308 -20.94 27.91 -4.58
N HIS A 309 -20.74 27.13 -5.65
CA HIS A 309 -19.93 27.59 -6.77
C HIS A 309 -20.61 28.79 -7.44
N PRO A 310 -19.91 29.90 -7.75
CA PRO A 310 -20.52 31.12 -8.29
C PRO A 310 -21.27 30.98 -9.62
N LEU A 311 -21.11 29.85 -10.30
CA LEU A 311 -21.77 29.51 -11.57
C LEU A 311 -22.85 28.43 -11.42
N ALA A 312 -23.13 27.94 -10.21
CA ALA A 312 -24.14 26.89 -9.98
C ALA A 312 -25.57 27.35 -10.32
N ASP A 313 -25.90 28.61 -10.01
CA ASP A 313 -27.23 29.20 -10.25
C ASP A 313 -27.45 29.62 -11.71
N GLN A 314 -26.40 29.60 -12.53
CA GLN A 314 -26.51 29.84 -13.97
C GLN A 314 -26.84 28.49 -14.63
N ALA A 315 -28.14 28.25 -14.84
CA ALA A 315 -28.78 27.01 -15.31
C ALA A 315 -28.18 26.31 -16.57
N THR A 316 -27.11 26.83 -17.16
CA THR A 316 -26.40 26.33 -18.34
C THR A 316 -24.98 25.82 -18.10
N LEU A 317 -24.38 25.98 -16.91
CA LEU A 317 -22.95 25.69 -16.69
C LEU A 317 -22.68 24.70 -15.55
N ARG A 318 -23.02 23.42 -15.75
CA ARG A 318 -22.49 22.31 -14.92
C ARG A 318 -20.99 22.03 -15.14
N SER A 319 -20.36 22.72 -16.09
CA SER A 319 -18.96 22.52 -16.49
C SER A 319 -18.09 23.67 -16.02
N VAL A 320 -16.94 23.33 -15.43
CA VAL A 320 -15.89 24.24 -14.95
C VAL A 320 -15.04 24.83 -16.09
N ALA A 321 -15.15 24.27 -17.29
CA ALA A 321 -14.47 24.78 -18.49
C ALA A 321 -15.21 26.00 -19.08
N GLY A 322 -14.46 27.04 -19.42
CA GLY A 322 -14.90 28.33 -20.00
C GLY A 322 -15.72 28.23 -21.29
N PRO A 323 -16.05 29.36 -21.95
CA PRO A 323 -16.97 29.41 -23.11
C PRO A 323 -16.49 28.66 -24.38
N ALA A 324 -15.29 28.08 -24.37
CA ALA A 324 -14.80 27.15 -25.38
C ALA A 324 -15.33 25.73 -25.08
N PRO A 325 -16.33 25.23 -25.82
CA PRO A 325 -17.63 24.87 -25.26
C PRO A 325 -17.71 23.44 -24.72
N ALA A 326 -18.89 23.14 -24.16
CA ALA A 326 -19.42 21.90 -23.61
C ALA A 326 -19.30 20.60 -24.46
N ARG A 327 -18.42 20.55 -25.47
CA ARG A 327 -18.15 19.40 -26.34
C ARG A 327 -16.97 18.51 -25.90
N CYS A 328 -16.12 18.92 -24.96
CA CYS A 328 -14.95 18.13 -24.49
C CYS A 328 -15.33 16.85 -23.67
N GLY A 329 -16.60 16.42 -23.67
CA GLY A 329 -17.08 15.23 -22.94
C GLY A 329 -16.99 13.91 -23.73
N ARG A 330 -16.42 13.89 -24.94
CA ARG A 330 -16.46 12.72 -25.84
C ARG A 330 -15.12 12.26 -26.43
N ALA A 331 -13.98 12.71 -25.91
CA ALA A 331 -12.69 12.21 -26.39
C ALA A 331 -12.51 10.72 -26.04
N ARG A 332 -12.38 9.88 -27.07
CA ARG A 332 -11.94 8.47 -26.96
C ARG A 332 -10.47 8.41 -27.38
N MET A 333 -9.66 7.73 -26.58
CA MET A 333 -8.28 7.37 -26.94
C MET A 333 -8.26 6.51 -28.22
N PRO A 334 -7.35 6.73 -29.19
CA PRO A 334 -7.03 5.72 -30.19
C PRO A 334 -6.30 4.54 -29.53
N ALA A 335 -6.64 3.33 -29.95
CA ALA A 335 -6.09 2.10 -29.40
C ALA A 335 -4.56 2.03 -29.58
N ARG A 336 -3.81 1.84 -28.49
CA ARG A 336 -2.50 1.18 -28.58
C ARG A 336 -2.74 -0.32 -28.71
N ALA A 337 -2.04 -0.94 -29.66
CA ALA A 337 -2.11 -2.37 -29.90
C ALA A 337 -1.76 -3.16 -28.60
N ALA A 338 -2.60 -4.15 -28.32
CA ALA A 338 -2.56 -5.14 -27.22
C ALA A 338 -3.06 -4.68 -25.83
N GLY A 339 -4.36 -4.88 -25.57
CA GLY A 339 -5.00 -4.80 -24.25
C GLY A 339 -6.50 -4.46 -24.33
N PRO A 340 -7.38 -4.94 -23.43
CA PRO A 340 -8.83 -4.74 -23.58
C PRO A 340 -9.21 -3.26 -23.39
N ALA A 341 -10.28 -2.86 -24.09
CA ALA A 341 -10.79 -1.51 -24.34
C ALA A 341 -10.57 -0.41 -23.27
N PRO A 342 -10.24 0.84 -23.66
CA PRO A 342 -10.09 1.94 -22.71
C PRO A 342 -11.44 2.50 -22.25
N THR A 343 -11.56 2.70 -20.94
CA THR A 343 -12.68 3.38 -20.26
C THR A 343 -12.46 4.90 -20.22
N ARG A 344 -13.57 5.65 -20.12
CA ARG A 344 -13.65 7.10 -20.30
C ARG A 344 -13.14 7.87 -19.07
N TRP A 345 -11.98 8.53 -19.18
CA TRP A 345 -11.51 9.50 -18.17
C TRP A 345 -12.36 10.78 -18.09
N SER A 346 -13.17 11.07 -19.11
CA SER A 346 -14.03 12.27 -19.14
C SER A 346 -15.09 12.29 -18.02
N ALA A 347 -15.40 11.15 -17.41
CA ALA A 347 -16.38 11.04 -16.33
C ALA A 347 -15.76 11.09 -14.91
N ALA A 348 -14.42 11.16 -14.79
CA ALA A 348 -13.73 11.12 -13.49
C ALA A 348 -13.57 12.49 -12.82
N PHE A 349 -14.02 13.58 -13.46
CA PHE A 349 -13.73 14.96 -13.09
C PHE A 349 -14.93 15.81 -12.69
N THR A 350 -16.15 15.26 -12.74
CA THR A 350 -17.36 15.99 -12.33
C THR A 350 -17.67 15.70 -10.88
#